data_AF-A0A4R6CVW6-F1
#
_entry.id   AF-A0A4R6CVW6-F1
#
_cell.length_a   1.000
_cell.length_b   1.000
_cell.length_c   1.000
_cell.angle_alpha   90.00
_cell.angle_beta   90.00
_cell.angle_gamma   90.00
#
_symmetry.space_group_name_H-M   'P 1'
#
loop_
_entity.id
_entity.type
_entity.pdbx_description
1 polymer ?
#
loop_
_entity_poly.entity_id
_entity_poly.type
_entity_poly.pdbx_seq_one_letter_code
_entity_poly.pdbx_strand_id
1 'polypeptide(L)'
;MKNFNKFTAKFARLLQNLLVVAIGLLGIILIILLFRDLIPLCQSLFSTKIEESNSEIMSEIIVFLLFFEFTAMIISALRHHGHTSINFLLGLGVTALIRSLITSHSNIWSTLATSASILVLVIAMVIFNKNLRNM
;
A
#
# COMPACT_ATOMS: atom_id res chain seq x y z
N MET A 1 27.57 31.46 10.88
CA MET A 1 26.66 30.49 10.20
C MET A 1 26.70 29.04 10.75
N LYS A 2 27.59 28.63 11.67
CA LYS A 2 27.64 27.25 12.21
C LYS A 2 26.49 26.84 13.16
N ASN A 3 25.82 27.80 13.81
CA ASN A 3 24.78 27.52 14.81
C ASN A 3 23.43 27.12 14.20
N PHE A 4 23.09 27.65 13.02
CA PHE A 4 21.86 27.30 12.31
C PHE A 4 21.84 25.82 11.94
N ASN A 5 22.93 25.29 11.38
CA ASN A 5 23.00 23.88 10.96
C ASN A 5 22.78 22.89 12.14
N LYS A 6 23.31 23.21 13.33
CA LYS A 6 23.08 22.39 14.54
C LYS A 6 21.61 22.43 14.99
N PHE A 7 20.96 23.59 14.90
CA PHE A 7 19.54 23.74 15.22
C PHE A 7 18.67 22.97 14.22
N THR A 8 18.92 23.12 12.91
CA THR A 8 18.19 22.39 11.86
C THR A 8 18.37 20.88 12.00
N ALA A 9 19.57 20.40 12.30
CA ALA A 9 19.84 18.98 12.51
C ALA A 9 19.21 18.40 13.79
N LYS A 10 19.00 19.23 14.82
CA LYS A 10 18.29 18.81 16.04
C LYS A 10 16.77 18.79 15.81
N PHE A 11 16.25 19.79 15.09
CA PHE A 11 14.85 19.86 14.68
C PHE A 11 14.47 18.70 13.74
N ALA A 12 15.31 18.41 12.74
CA ALA A 12 15.11 17.28 11.83
C ALA A 12 15.07 15.93 12.58
N ARG A 13 15.97 15.71 13.55
CA ARG A 13 15.94 14.50 14.39
C ARG A 13 14.69 14.38 15.24
N LEU A 14 14.18 15.49 15.77
CA LEU A 14 12.92 15.50 16.51
C LEU A 14 11.75 15.10 15.59
N LEU A 15 11.65 15.71 14.41
CA LEU A 15 10.63 15.37 13.41
C LEU A 15 10.72 13.91 12.97
N GLN A 16 11.94 13.39 12.76
CA GLN A 16 12.15 12.00 12.36
C GLN A 16 11.68 11.03 13.45
N ASN A 17 11.99 11.29 14.72
CA ASN A 17 11.51 10.46 15.83
C ASN A 17 9.99 10.50 15.95
N LEU A 18 9.39 11.70 15.85
CA LEU A 18 7.94 11.85 15.89
C LEU A 18 7.26 11.07 14.75
N LEU A 19 7.84 11.13 13.55
CA LEU A 19 7.33 10.42 12.38
C LEU A 19 7.37 8.90 12.59
N VAL A 20 8.48 8.36 13.10
CA VAL A 20 8.61 6.92 13.40
C VAL A 20 7.57 6.48 14.45
N VAL A 21 7.35 7.27 15.49
CA VAL A 21 6.32 6.98 16.51
C VAL A 21 4.91 6.99 15.90
N ALA A 22 4.60 7.99 15.07
CA ALA A 22 3.30 8.09 14.40
C ALA A 22 3.04 6.92 13.45
N ILE A 23 4.04 6.54 12.65
CA ILE A 23 3.97 5.39 11.74
C ILE A 23 3.81 4.08 12.55
N GLY A 24 4.52 3.93 13.67
CA GLY A 24 4.40 2.77 14.55
C GLY A 24 3.00 2.61 15.13
N LEU A 25 2.42 3.69 15.63
CA LEU A 25 1.06 3.71 16.17
C LEU A 25 0.03 3.39 15.08
N LEU A 26 0.20 3.95 13.87
CA LEU A 26 -0.65 3.65 12.73
C LEU A 26 -0.58 2.17 12.31
N GLY A 27 0.61 1.56 12.35
CA GLY A 27 0.79 0.14 12.05
C GLY A 27 0.04 -0.78 13.02
N ILE A 28 0.04 -0.45 14.31
CA ILE A 28 -0.71 -1.20 15.33
C ILE A 28 -2.23 -1.14 15.03
N ILE A 29 -2.74 0.06 14.71
CA ILE A 29 -4.16 0.26 14.37
C ILE A 29 -4.55 -0.58 13.14
N LEU A 30 -3.72 -0.56 12.10
CA LEU A 30 -3.98 -1.33 10.88
C LEU A 30 -4.00 -2.84 11.11
N ILE A 31 -3.11 -3.37 11.97
CA ILE A 31 -3.13 -4.79 12.34
C ILE A 31 -4.45 -5.14 13.04
N ILE A 32 -4.93 -4.30 13.96
CA ILE A 32 -6.21 -4.52 14.64
C ILE A 32 -7.38 -4.50 13.64
N LEU A 33 -7.39 -3.54 12.71
CA LEU A 33 -8.39 -3.46 11.63
C LEU A 33 -8.38 -4.71 10.75
N LEU A 34 -7.19 -5.21 10.40
CA LEU A 34 -7.03 -6.41 9.58
C LEU A 34 -7.68 -7.63 10.25
N PHE A 35 -7.46 -7.83 11.56
CA PHE A 35 -8.12 -8.91 12.29
C PHE A 35 -9.64 -8.73 12.38
N ARG A 36 -10.12 -7.50 12.52
CA ARG A 36 -11.56 -7.21 12.54
C ARG A 36 -12.23 -7.58 11.21
N ASP A 37 -11.61 -7.25 10.08
CA ASP A 37 -12.18 -7.54 8.75
C ASP A 37 -11.97 -9.00 8.32
N LEU A 38 -11.04 -9.73 8.96
CA LEU A 38 -10.87 -11.17 8.76
C LEU A 38 -12.04 -12.00 9.29
N ILE A 39 -12.72 -11.55 10.35
CA ILE A 39 -13.83 -12.28 10.98
C ILE A 39 -15.04 -12.43 10.04
N PRO A 40 -15.60 -11.35 9.46
CA PRO A 40 -16.77 -11.47 8.59
C PRO A 40 -16.42 -12.19 7.28
N LEU A 41 -15.19 -12.05 6.76
CA LEU A 41 -14.68 -12.88 5.65
C LEU A 41 -14.79 -14.39 5.96
N CYS A 42 -14.36 -14.78 7.15
CA CYS A 42 -14.46 -16.18 7.59
C CYS A 42 -15.93 -16.62 7.68
N GLN A 43 -16.80 -15.78 8.23
CA GLN A 43 -18.23 -16.07 8.34
C GLN A 43 -18.92 -16.20 6.98
N SER A 44 -18.60 -15.34 6.02
CA SER A 44 -19.10 -15.36 4.64
C SER A 44 -18.69 -16.66 3.90
N LEU A 45 -17.45 -17.13 4.13
CA LEU A 45 -16.97 -18.40 3.58
C LEU A 45 -17.71 -19.62 4.16
N PHE A 46 -18.02 -19.64 5.46
CA PHE A 46 -18.71 -20.76 6.10
C PHE A 46 -20.24 -20.76 5.90
N SER A 47 -20.85 -19.63 5.50
CA SER A 47 -22.31 -19.47 5.42
C SER A 47 -22.91 -19.70 4.02
N THR A 48 -22.11 -19.97 2.98
CA THR A 48 -22.60 -19.90 1.59
C THR A 48 -23.44 -21.10 1.16
N LYS A 49 -24.75 -20.85 0.97
CA LYS A 49 -25.56 -21.42 -0.11
C LYS A 49 -25.15 -20.75 -1.42
N ILE A 50 -24.74 -21.59 -2.36
CA ILE A 50 -24.09 -21.28 -3.63
C ILE A 50 -25.09 -20.57 -4.55
N GLU A 51 -24.86 -19.31 -4.95
CA GLU A 51 -25.12 -18.76 -6.31
C GLU A 51 -25.16 -17.22 -6.40
N GLU A 52 -25.45 -16.49 -5.31
CA GLU A 52 -25.49 -14.99 -5.34
C GLU A 52 -24.29 -14.31 -4.64
N SER A 53 -23.48 -15.05 -3.85
CA SER A 53 -22.50 -14.48 -2.91
C SER A 53 -21.08 -14.24 -3.45
N ASN A 54 -20.74 -14.67 -4.67
CA ASN A 54 -19.36 -14.59 -5.14
C ASN A 54 -18.83 -13.15 -5.28
N SER A 55 -19.69 -12.22 -5.67
CA SER A 55 -19.31 -10.80 -5.79
C SER A 55 -19.11 -10.13 -4.43
N GLU A 56 -19.91 -10.52 -3.44
CA GLU A 56 -19.84 -10.02 -2.06
C GLU A 56 -18.60 -10.54 -1.34
N ILE A 57 -18.30 -11.84 -1.47
CA ILE A 57 -17.06 -12.45 -0.97
C ILE A 57 -15.84 -11.79 -1.62
N MET A 58 -15.86 -11.54 -2.93
CA MET A 58 -14.77 -10.87 -3.63
C MET A 58 -14.56 -9.45 -3.09
N SER A 59 -15.63 -8.70 -2.83
CA SER A 59 -15.54 -7.37 -2.23
C SER A 59 -14.88 -7.41 -0.84
N GLU A 60 -15.22 -8.39 -0.02
CA GLU A 60 -14.66 -8.57 1.31
C GLU A 60 -13.18 -9.00 1.28
N ILE A 61 -12.80 -9.91 0.36
CA ILE A 61 -11.40 -10.29 0.08
C ILE A 61 -10.59 -9.07 -0.35
N ILE A 62 -11.15 -8.26 -1.25
CA ILE A 62 -10.54 -7.02 -1.71
C ILE A 62 -10.28 -6.18 -0.46
N VAL A 63 -11.27 -5.77 0.32
CA VAL A 63 -11.06 -4.93 1.52
C VAL A 63 -9.97 -5.46 2.45
N PHE A 64 -9.98 -6.77 2.77
CA PHE A 64 -8.93 -7.40 3.57
C PHE A 64 -7.52 -7.20 2.98
N LEU A 65 -7.35 -7.44 1.68
CA LEU A 65 -6.08 -7.29 0.98
C LEU A 65 -5.58 -5.83 0.99
N LEU A 66 -6.47 -4.84 1.17
CA LEU A 66 -6.11 -3.42 1.27
C LEU A 66 -5.38 -3.14 2.58
N PHE A 67 -5.98 -3.60 3.68
CA PHE A 67 -5.43 -3.43 5.01
C PHE A 67 -4.11 -4.19 5.15
N PHE A 68 -4.01 -5.37 4.53
CA PHE A 68 -2.75 -6.09 4.41
C PHE A 68 -1.67 -5.27 3.67
N GLU A 69 -2.00 -4.73 2.50
CA GLU A 69 -1.07 -3.91 1.69
C GLU A 69 -0.61 -2.65 2.43
N PHE A 70 -1.52 -1.91 3.07
CA PHE A 70 -1.18 -0.75 3.89
C PHE A 70 -0.34 -1.13 5.11
N THR A 71 -0.62 -2.27 5.75
CA THR A 71 0.20 -2.77 6.86
C THR A 71 1.64 -3.07 6.39
N ALA A 72 1.79 -3.73 5.25
CA ALA A 72 3.10 -3.97 4.64
C ALA A 72 3.82 -2.65 4.29
N MET A 73 3.08 -1.64 3.81
CA MET A 73 3.59 -0.28 3.56
C MET A 73 4.17 0.36 4.82
N ILE A 74 3.43 0.32 5.92
CA ILE A 74 3.84 0.90 7.19
C ILE A 74 5.03 0.16 7.80
N ILE A 75 5.04 -1.18 7.75
CA ILE A 75 6.18 -1.98 8.24
C ILE A 75 7.45 -1.66 7.44
N SER A 76 7.36 -1.53 6.13
CA SER A 76 8.48 -1.14 5.27
C SER A 76 8.93 0.30 5.55
N ALA A 77 8.00 1.23 5.75
CA ALA A 77 8.31 2.61 6.13
C ALA A 77 9.04 2.70 7.48
N LEU A 78 8.68 1.86 8.46
CA LEU A 78 9.42 1.73 9.74
C LEU A 78 10.84 1.20 9.53
N ARG A 79 11.01 0.17 8.69
CA ARG A 79 12.33 -0.44 8.41
C ARG A 79 13.32 0.52 7.75
N HIS A 80 12.84 1.49 6.98
CA HIS A 80 13.68 2.48 6.29
C HIS A 80 13.75 3.85 7.00
N HIS A 81 13.44 3.93 8.30
CA HIS A 81 13.48 5.18 9.09
C HIS A 81 12.70 6.36 8.45
N GLY A 82 11.57 6.08 7.79
CA GLY A 82 10.75 7.10 7.12
C GLY A 82 11.18 7.46 5.70
N HIS A 83 12.27 6.89 5.17
CA HIS A 83 12.64 7.02 3.75
C HIS A 83 12.05 5.86 2.95
N THR A 84 10.79 5.99 2.56
CA THR A 84 10.15 5.03 1.66
C THR A 84 10.93 4.98 0.34
N SER A 85 11.58 3.85 0.06
CA SER A 85 12.34 3.68 -1.18
C SER A 85 11.40 3.79 -2.39
N ILE A 86 11.82 4.47 -3.46
CA ILE A 86 10.99 4.67 -4.65
C ILE A 86 10.51 3.33 -5.23
N ASN A 87 11.37 2.30 -5.24
CA ASN A 87 10.99 0.95 -5.71
C ASN A 87 9.84 0.36 -4.89
N PHE A 88 9.84 0.58 -3.58
CA PHE A 88 8.78 0.10 -2.71
C PHE A 88 7.46 0.86 -2.97
N LEU A 89 7.53 2.19 -3.13
CA LEU A 89 6.36 3.00 -3.48
C LEU A 89 5.78 2.62 -4.86
N LEU A 90 6.64 2.40 -5.86
CA LEU A 90 6.22 1.97 -7.20
C LEU A 90 5.59 0.56 -7.16
N GLY A 91 6.15 -0.38 -6.39
CA GLY A 91 5.58 -1.72 -6.23
C GLY A 91 4.17 -1.72 -5.60
N LEU A 92 3.94 -0.82 -4.64
CA LEU A 92 2.60 -0.59 -4.08
C LEU A 92 1.66 0.03 -5.11
N GLY A 93 2.12 1.02 -5.88
CA GLY A 93 1.34 1.58 -6.99
C GLY A 93 0.91 0.52 -8.00
N VAL A 94 1.79 -0.42 -8.34
CA VAL A 94 1.47 -1.54 -9.25
C VAL A 94 0.41 -2.45 -8.64
N THR A 95 0.56 -2.85 -7.38
CA THR A 95 -0.42 -3.72 -6.68
C THR A 95 -1.79 -3.05 -6.58
N ALA A 96 -1.85 -1.76 -6.25
CA ALA A 96 -3.08 -0.98 -6.20
C ALA A 96 -3.79 -0.89 -7.55
N LEU A 97 -3.05 -0.71 -8.65
CA LEU A 97 -3.62 -0.68 -10.00
C LEU A 97 -4.13 -2.06 -10.43
N ILE A 98 -3.39 -3.13 -10.16
CA ILE A 98 -3.84 -4.52 -10.44
C ILE A 98 -5.13 -4.82 -9.67
N ARG A 99 -5.20 -4.39 -8.41
CA ARG A 99 -6.39 -4.55 -7.58
C ARG A 99 -7.59 -3.75 -8.10
N SER A 100 -7.36 -2.50 -8.54
CA SER A 100 -8.39 -1.68 -9.20
C SER A 100 -8.89 -2.35 -10.48
N LEU A 101 -8.01 -3.01 -11.22
CA LEU A 101 -8.35 -3.78 -12.42
C LEU A 101 -9.28 -4.96 -12.08
N ILE A 102 -8.96 -5.75 -11.05
CA ILE A 102 -9.78 -6.90 -10.61
C ILE A 102 -11.15 -6.43 -10.10
N THR A 103 -11.24 -5.27 -9.47
CA THR A 103 -12.52 -4.75 -8.96
C THR A 103 -13.43 -4.21 -10.08
N SER A 104 -12.86 -3.79 -11.21
CA SER A 104 -13.60 -3.16 -12.31
C SER A 104 -14.28 -4.19 -13.21
N HIS A 105 -15.42 -4.73 -12.78
CA HIS A 105 -16.16 -5.78 -13.52
C HIS A 105 -17.21 -5.27 -14.52
N SER A 106 -17.53 -3.96 -14.59
CA SER A 106 -18.69 -3.48 -15.38
C SER A 106 -18.37 -2.45 -16.48
N ASN A 107 -17.26 -1.72 -16.41
CA ASN A 107 -16.96 -0.64 -17.34
C ASN A 107 -15.67 -0.89 -18.14
N ILE A 108 -15.85 -1.12 -19.45
CA ILE A 108 -14.76 -1.40 -20.41
C ILE A 108 -13.76 -0.23 -20.45
N TRP A 109 -14.25 1.00 -20.37
CA TRP A 109 -13.42 2.21 -20.40
C TRP A 109 -12.51 2.36 -19.19
N SER A 110 -13.00 2.07 -17.98
CA SER A 110 -12.18 2.13 -16.76
C SER A 110 -11.12 1.05 -16.77
N THR A 111 -11.45 -0.16 -17.22
CA THR A 111 -10.50 -1.27 -17.30
C THR A 111 -9.37 -0.96 -18.29
N LEU A 112 -9.68 -0.34 -19.43
CA LEU A 112 -8.67 0.07 -20.41
C LEU A 112 -7.74 1.17 -19.86
N ALA A 113 -8.29 2.17 -19.18
CA ALA A 113 -7.50 3.24 -18.56
C ALA A 113 -6.60 2.72 -17.43
N THR A 114 -7.10 1.81 -16.59
CA THR A 114 -6.31 1.16 -15.53
C THR A 114 -5.19 0.30 -16.13
N SER A 115 -5.46 -0.45 -17.20
CA SER A 115 -4.44 -1.23 -17.90
C SER A 115 -3.34 -0.36 -18.52
N ALA A 116 -3.72 0.75 -19.18
CA ALA A 116 -2.76 1.71 -19.70
C ALA A 116 -1.90 2.35 -18.60
N SER A 117 -2.51 2.66 -17.44
CA SER A 117 -1.80 3.19 -16.28
C SER A 117 -0.79 2.18 -15.71
N ILE A 118 -1.15 0.90 -15.64
CA ILE A 118 -0.22 -0.18 -15.23
C ILE A 118 0.98 -0.22 -16.17
N LEU A 119 0.73 -0.15 -17.49
CA LEU A 119 1.79 -0.20 -18.49
C LEU A 119 2.77 0.98 -18.32
N VAL A 120 2.26 2.20 -18.14
CA VAL A 120 3.08 3.39 -17.87
C VAL A 120 3.90 3.23 -16.58
N LEU A 121 3.28 2.74 -15.51
CA LEU A 121 3.93 2.59 -14.21
C LEU A 121 5.04 1.53 -14.24
N VAL A 122 4.82 0.41 -14.93
CA VAL A 122 5.82 -0.64 -15.12
C VAL A 122 6.98 -0.11 -15.97
N ILE A 123 6.73 0.67 -17.02
CA ILE A 123 7.80 1.31 -17.81
C ILE A 123 8.62 2.26 -16.92
N ALA A 124 7.97 3.10 -16.12
CA ALA A 124 8.65 4.00 -15.20
C ALA A 124 9.54 3.22 -14.20
N MET A 125 9.03 2.11 -13.67
CA MET A 125 9.78 1.22 -12.78
C MET A 125 11.01 0.61 -13.47
N VAL A 126 10.88 0.16 -14.71
CA VAL A 126 11.99 -0.40 -15.50
C VAL A 126 13.05 0.66 -15.78
N ILE A 127 12.65 1.87 -16.17
CA ILE A 127 13.58 2.98 -16.44
C ILE A 127 14.32 3.36 -15.16
N PHE A 128 13.60 3.51 -14.05
CA PHE A 128 14.18 3.88 -12.77
C PHE A 128 15.18 2.81 -12.27
N ASN A 129 14.81 1.53 -12.34
CA ASN A 129 15.68 0.43 -11.96
C ASN A 129 16.92 0.32 -12.84
N LYS A 130 16.78 0.56 -14.16
CA LYS A 130 17.91 0.55 -15.09
C LYS A 130 18.86 1.74 -14.86
N ASN A 131 18.33 2.91 -14.52
CA ASN A 131 19.14 4.09 -14.22
C ASN A 131 19.88 3.95 -12.88
N LEU A 132 19.23 3.41 -11.84
CA LEU A 132 19.86 3.13 -10.55
C LEU A 132 20.94 2.05 -10.62
N ARG A 133 20.79 1.03 -11.48
CA ARG A 133 21.82 -0.03 -11.66
C ARG A 133 23.07 0.44 -12.39
N ASN A 134 23.01 1.61 -13.03
CA ASN A 134 24.09 2.21 -13.81
C ASN A 134 24.85 3.32 -13.05
N MET A 135 24.56 3.51 -11.75
CA MET A 135 25.27 4.44 -10.85
C MET A 135 25.89 3.66 -9.69
#